data_AF-A0A023F0X5-F1
#
_entry.id   AF-A0A023F0X5-F1
#
_cell.length_a   1.000
_cell.length_b   1.000
_cell.length_c   1.000
_cell.angle_alpha   90.00
_cell.angle_beta   90.00
_cell.angle_gamma   90.00
#
_symmetry.space_group_name_H-M   'P 1'
#
loop_
_entity.id
_entity.type
_entity.pdbx_description
1 polymer ?
#
loop_
_entity_poly.entity_id
_entity_poly.type
_entity_poly.pdbx_seq_one_letter_code
_entity_poly.pdbx_strand_id
1 'polypeptide(L)'
;MWVPWKVYNSWIHSATLLWMVFLLLSVVAYYVSTTTLTLTISFQLTAFLKVIRARLEKHGPRDKSIFRHHSEIIQLVHSYNEIFSGQLYYYFFF
;
A
#
# COMPACT_ATOMS: atom_id res chain seq x y z
N MET A 1 0.96 -10.32 -25.58
CA MET A 1 2.27 -9.78 -26.02
C MET A 1 2.65 -10.52 -27.30
N TRP A 2 2.80 -9.81 -28.42
CA TRP A 2 3.18 -10.44 -29.70
C TRP A 2 4.70 -10.46 -29.78
N VAL A 3 5.32 -11.66 -29.78
CA VAL A 3 6.77 -11.81 -29.91
C VAL A 3 7.07 -12.03 -31.40
N PRO A 4 7.67 -11.06 -32.11
CA PRO A 4 7.74 -11.11 -33.56
C PRO A 4 9.00 -11.86 -34.02
N TRP A 5 9.27 -13.07 -33.55
CA TRP A 5 10.41 -13.84 -34.06
C TRP A 5 10.09 -15.33 -34.08
N LYS A 6 10.32 -15.99 -35.23
CA LYS A 6 10.41 -17.44 -35.31
C LYS A 6 11.48 -17.89 -34.32
N VAL A 7 11.07 -18.32 -33.13
CA VAL A 7 11.98 -18.80 -32.10
C VAL A 7 12.45 -20.20 -32.52
N TYR A 8 13.40 -20.23 -33.45
CA TYR A 8 13.95 -21.47 -34.01
C TYR A 8 14.82 -22.23 -33.00
N ASN A 9 15.06 -21.63 -31.82
CA ASN A 9 15.91 -22.17 -30.77
C ASN A 9 15.11 -22.31 -29.47
N SER A 10 14.76 -23.54 -29.11
CA SER A 10 13.94 -23.91 -27.93
C SER A 10 14.44 -23.25 -26.64
N TRP A 11 15.75 -23.08 -26.50
CA TRP A 11 16.38 -22.42 -25.36
C TRP A 11 15.94 -20.96 -25.15
N ILE A 12 15.84 -20.18 -26.23
CA ILE A 12 15.44 -18.77 -26.18
C ILE A 12 13.96 -18.65 -25.82
N HIS A 13 13.13 -19.59 -26.31
CA HIS A 13 11.72 -19.64 -25.96
C HIS A 13 11.52 -19.93 -24.47
N SER A 14 12.21 -20.94 -23.94
CA SER A 14 12.19 -21.30 -22.52
C SER A 14 12.69 -20.16 -21.63
N ALA A 15 13.78 -19.48 -22.01
CA ALA A 15 14.28 -18.32 -21.28
C ALA A 15 13.27 -17.16 -21.26
N THR A 16 12.59 -16.91 -22.38
CA THR A 16 11.55 -15.89 -22.47
C THR A 16 10.35 -16.22 -21.59
N LEU A 17 9.91 -17.49 -21.57
CA LEU A 17 8.83 -17.93 -20.70
C LEU A 17 9.18 -17.79 -19.22
N LEU A 18 10.39 -18.21 -18.82
CA LEU A 18 10.87 -18.05 -17.44
C LEU A 18 10.93 -16.58 -17.03
N TRP A 19 11.41 -15.71 -17.91
CA TRP A 19 11.43 -14.27 -17.68
C TRP A 19 10.01 -13.70 -17.51
N MET A 20 9.07 -14.11 -18.37
CA MET A 20 7.67 -13.70 -18.25
C MET A 20 7.02 -14.17 -16.95
N VAL A 21 7.28 -15.42 -16.53
CA VAL A 21 6.79 -15.94 -15.26
C VAL A 21 7.37 -15.16 -14.09
N PHE A 22 8.67 -14.88 -14.11
CA PHE A 22 9.33 -14.08 -13.07
C PHE A 22 8.75 -12.67 -12.99
N LEU A 23 8.53 -12.01 -14.13
CA LEU A 23 7.88 -10.70 -14.17
C LEU A 23 6.45 -10.76 -13.64
N LEU A 24 5.67 -11.76 -14.05
CA LEU A 24 4.29 -11.93 -13.60
C LEU A 24 4.23 -12.12 -12.07
N LEU A 25 5.08 -12.99 -11.53
CA LEU A 25 5.18 -13.22 -10.09
C LEU A 25 5.56 -11.94 -9.34
N SER A 26 6.50 -11.17 -9.88
CA SER A 26 6.93 -9.90 -9.28
C SER A 26 5.78 -8.88 -9.25
N VAL A 27 5.03 -8.75 -10.35
CA VAL A 27 3.87 -7.86 -10.42
C VAL A 27 2.77 -8.29 -9.47
N VAL A 28 2.48 -9.59 -9.40
CA VAL A 28 1.47 -10.14 -8.48
C VAL A 28 1.89 -9.92 -7.02
N ALA A 29 3.15 -10.20 -6.68
CA ALA A 29 3.67 -10.00 -5.33
C ALA A 29 3.61 -8.52 -4.92
N TYR A 30 4.00 -7.61 -5.82
CA TYR A 30 3.87 -6.17 -5.59
C TYR A 30 2.41 -5.77 -5.38
N TYR A 31 1.51 -6.18 -6.27
CA TYR A 31 0.09 -5.84 -6.20
C TYR A 31 -0.58 -6.35 -4.91
N VAL A 32 -0.32 -7.60 -4.54
CA VAL A 32 -0.85 -8.22 -3.31
C VAL A 32 -0.30 -7.50 -2.08
N SER A 33 1.00 -7.21 -2.04
CA SER A 33 1.64 -6.48 -0.94
C SER A 33 1.01 -5.10 -0.75
N THR A 34 0.94 -4.31 -1.83
CA THR A 34 0.34 -2.98 -1.81
C THR A 34 -1.11 -3.03 -1.36
N THR A 35 -1.90 -3.94 -1.93
CA THR A 35 -3.33 -4.08 -1.59
C THR A 35 -3.52 -4.48 -0.12
N THR A 36 -2.71 -5.42 0.39
CA THR A 36 -2.77 -5.86 1.79
C THR A 36 -2.43 -4.72 2.75
N LEU A 37 -1.42 -3.91 2.44
CA LEU A 37 -1.05 -2.74 3.23
C LEU A 37 -2.17 -1.69 3.24
N THR A 38 -2.72 -1.36 2.07
CA THR A 38 -3.84 -0.40 1.97
C THR A 38 -5.06 -0.88 2.75
N LEU A 39 -5.42 -2.16 2.65
CA LEU A 39 -6.53 -2.74 3.40
C LEU A 39 -6.27 -2.67 4.91
N THR A 40 -5.08 -3.06 5.36
CA THR A 40 -4.71 -3.05 6.79
C THR A 40 -4.85 -1.65 7.38
N ILE A 41 -4.35 -0.63 6.68
CA ILE A 41 -4.42 0.76 7.13
C ILE A 41 -5.86 1.28 7.11
N SER A 42 -6.64 0.91 6.09
CA SER A 42 -8.07 1.24 6.03
C SER A 42 -8.86 0.63 7.20
N PHE A 43 -8.56 -0.62 7.57
CA PHE A 43 -9.17 -1.27 8.73
C PHE A 43 -8.80 -0.58 10.04
N GLN A 44 -7.52 -0.25 10.23
CA GLN A 44 -7.06 0.47 11.41
C GLN A 44 -7.72 1.85 11.51
N LEU A 45 -7.76 2.61 10.43
CA LEU A 45 -8.42 3.92 10.38
C LEU A 45 -9.90 3.81 10.73
N THR A 46 -10.60 2.82 10.17
CA THR A 46 -12.02 2.56 10.46
C THR A 46 -12.25 2.22 11.93
N ALA A 47 -11.37 1.40 12.53
CA ALA A 47 -11.44 1.08 13.95
C ALA A 47 -11.25 2.33 14.82
N PHE A 48 -10.26 3.16 14.52
CA PHE A 48 -10.04 4.43 15.24
C PHE A 48 -11.24 5.37 15.12
N LEU A 49 -11.80 5.52 13.92
CA LEU A 49 -13.00 6.35 13.70
C LEU A 49 -14.20 5.84 14.49
N LYS A 50 -14.42 4.52 14.56
CA LYS A 50 -15.47 3.93 15.39
C LYS A 50 -15.28 4.25 16.88
N VAL A 51 -14.05 4.13 17.39
CA VAL A 51 -13.73 4.46 18.78
C VAL A 51 -13.96 5.95 19.07
N ILE A 52 -13.50 6.83 18.18
CA ILE A 52 -13.73 8.28 18.31
C ILE A 52 -15.22 8.58 18.31
N ARG A 53 -15.98 8.03 17.37
CA ARG A 53 -17.44 8.23 17.28
C ARG A 53 -18.14 7.79 18.56
N ALA A 54 -17.88 6.58 19.03
CA ALA A 54 -18.48 6.05 20.25
C ALA A 54 -18.13 6.91 21.49
N ARG A 55 -16.92 7.45 21.56
CA ARG A 55 -16.51 8.36 22.64
C ARG A 55 -17.17 9.73 22.53
N LEU A 56 -17.29 10.28 21.33
CA LEU A 56 -17.97 11.55 21.07
C LEU A 56 -19.44 11.49 21.47
N GLU A 57 -20.10 10.38 21.12
CA GLU A 57 -21.51 10.11 21.49
C GLU A 57 -21.66 9.95 23.02
N LYS A 58 -20.66 9.41 23.72
CA LYS A 58 -20.73 9.14 25.17
C LYS A 58 -20.30 10.31 26.08
N HIS A 59 -19.27 11.07 25.71
CA HIS A 59 -18.64 12.09 26.57
C HIS A 59 -18.73 13.50 25.99
N GLY A 60 -19.29 13.65 24.78
CA GLY A 60 -19.37 14.92 24.08
C GLY A 60 -18.01 15.43 23.54
N PRO A 61 -18.01 16.54 22.79
CA PRO A 61 -16.83 17.03 22.06
C PRO A 61 -15.73 17.65 22.95
N ARG A 62 -15.92 17.71 24.27
CA ARG A 62 -14.97 18.33 25.23
C ARG A 62 -13.99 17.34 25.86
N ASP A 63 -14.07 16.05 25.50
CA ASP A 63 -13.18 15.02 26.05
C ASP A 63 -11.75 15.15 25.47
N LYS A 64 -10.78 15.46 26.34
CA LYS A 64 -9.35 15.58 26.00
C LYS A 64 -8.77 14.29 25.39
N SER A 65 -9.38 13.13 25.64
CA SER A 65 -8.92 11.85 25.07
C SER A 65 -9.15 11.72 23.56
N ILE A 66 -10.09 12.51 23.01
CA ILE A 66 -10.36 12.58 21.56
C ILE A 66 -9.15 13.18 20.82
N PHE A 67 -8.52 14.21 21.39
CA PHE A 67 -7.31 14.83 20.82
C PHE A 67 -6.17 13.82 20.70
N ARG A 68 -6.02 12.90 21.66
CA ARG A 68 -5.02 11.84 21.59
C ARG A 68 -5.29 10.87 20.43
N HIS A 69 -6.53 10.44 20.25
CA HIS A 69 -6.91 9.56 19.14
C HIS A 69 -6.76 10.25 17.79
N HIS A 70 -6.98 11.57 17.72
CA HIS A 70 -6.73 12.35 16.52
C HIS A 70 -5.24 12.40 16.16
N SER A 71 -4.36 12.57 17.16
CA SER A 71 -2.91 12.48 16.98
C SER A 71 -2.46 11.09 16.50
N GLU A 72 -3.06 10.02 17.04
CA GLU A 72 -2.77 8.64 16.62
C GLU A 72 -3.20 8.41 15.15
N ILE A 73 -4.34 8.96 14.71
CA ILE A 73 -4.75 8.93 13.29
C ILE A 73 -3.78 9.70 12.40
N ILE A 74 -3.34 10.90 12.82
CA ILE A 74 -2.38 11.71 12.06
C ILE A 74 -1.06 10.96 11.90
N GLN A 75 -0.57 10.30 12.96
CA GLN A 75 0.63 9.47 12.87
C GLN A 75 0.44 8.30 11.90
N LEU A 76 -0.71 7.62 11.93
CA LEU A 76 -1.01 6.52 11.00
C LEU A 76 -0.99 6.98 9.53
N VAL A 77 -1.59 8.14 9.25
CA VAL A 77 -1.59 8.77 7.92
C VAL A 77 -0.18 9.20 7.52
N HIS A 78 0.61 9.72 8.45
CA HIS A 78 2.00 10.09 8.21
C HIS A 78 2.86 8.87 7.86
N SER A 79 2.75 7.77 8.61
CA SER A 79 3.46 6.52 8.33
C SER A 79 3.03 5.92 6.99
N TYR A 80 1.74 5.98 6.64
CA TYR A 80 1.29 5.61 5.29
C TYR A 80 1.95 6.49 4.24
N ASN A 81 1.95 7.81 4.45
CA ASN A 81 2.59 8.73 3.54
C ASN A 81 4.09 8.42 3.40
N GLU A 82 4.85 8.20 4.46
CA GLU A 82 6.29 7.85 4.36
C GLU A 82 6.52 6.57 3.54
N ILE A 83 5.72 5.53 3.77
CA ILE A 83 5.85 4.24 3.06
C ILE A 83 5.60 4.40 1.55
N PHE A 84 4.63 5.22 1.16
CA PHE A 84 4.21 5.37 -0.24
C PHE A 84 4.82 6.60 -0.96
N SER A 85 5.19 7.65 -0.24
CA SER A 85 5.79 8.89 -0.76
C SER A 85 7.32 8.89 -0.71
N GLY A 86 7.96 7.90 -0.07
CA GLY A 86 9.42 7.77 -0.01
C GLY A 86 10.10 7.83 -1.38
N GLN A 87 9.41 7.47 -2.48
CA GLN A 87 9.92 7.62 -3.85
C GLN A 87 9.69 9.02 -4.46
N LEU A 88 8.70 9.79 -4.01
CA LEU A 88 8.44 11.14 -4.52
C LEU A 88 9.46 12.17 -4.01
N TYR A 89 10.00 11.99 -2.80
CA TYR A 89 11.00 12.90 -2.24
C TYR A 89 12.39 12.77 -2.88
N TYR A 90 12.74 11.62 -3.47
CA TYR A 90 13.98 11.47 -4.23
C TYR A 90 13.93 12.20 -5.58
N TYR A 91 12.76 12.34 -6.20
CA TYR A 91 12.61 13.05 -7.48
C TYR A 91 12.48 14.57 -7.35
N PHE A 92 12.21 15.10 -6.16
CA PHE A 92 12.10 16.55 -5.94
C PHE A 92 13.43 17.21 -5.56
N PHE A 93 14.50 16.44 -5.36
CA PHE A 93 15.82 16.91 -4.90
C PHE A 93 16.96 16.72 -5.91
N PHE A 94 16.65 16.54 -7.20
CA PHE A 94 17.63 16.49 -8.29
C PHE A 94 17.26 17.44 -9.43
#